data_AF-A0A4R2BWU3-F1
#
_entry.id   AF-A0A4R2BWU3-F1
#
_cell.length_a   1.000
_cell.length_b   1.000
_cell.length_c   1.000
_cell.angle_alpha   90.00
_cell.angle_beta   90.00
_cell.angle_gamma   90.00
#
_symmetry.space_group_name_H-M   'P 1'
#
loop_
_entity.id
_entity.type
_entity.pdbx_description
1 polymer ?
#
loop_
_entity_poly.entity_id
_entity_poly.type
_entity_poly.pdbx_seq_one_letter_code
_entity_poly.pdbx_strand_id
1 'polypeptide(L)' 'MATSKGPTIRLQDGPGAGQQFHEEDFVERIRAAQRIGRTVPDAAGWALGYERPRQGHIWIWRGVNCHPGPIEPGAS' A
#
# COMPACT_ATOMS: atom_id res chain seq x y z
N MET A 1 16.69 -19.99 2.64
CA MET A 1 16.06 -18.98 3.52
C MET A 1 14.74 -18.60 2.86
N ALA A 2 13.62 -19.08 3.38
CA ALA A 2 12.31 -18.67 2.86
C ALA A 2 12.12 -17.21 3.30
N THR A 3 12.28 -16.27 2.36
CA THR A 3 11.87 -14.89 2.62
C THR A 3 10.36 -14.94 2.73
N SER A 4 9.85 -14.91 3.96
CA SER A 4 8.43 -14.91 4.30
C SER A 4 7.74 -13.61 3.88
N LYS A 5 7.99 -13.14 2.65
CA LYS A 5 7.25 -12.04 2.06
C LYS A 5 5.81 -12.52 1.98
N GLY A 6 4.91 -11.85 2.70
CA GLY A 6 3.50 -12.16 2.79
C GLY A 6 2.79 -12.23 1.43
N PRO A 7 1.45 -12.39 1.44
CA PRO A 7 0.70 -12.58 0.20
C PRO A 7 0.94 -11.46 -0.82
N THR A 8 0.94 -11.81 -2.10
CA THR A 8 1.00 -10.81 -3.18
C THR A 8 -0.33 -10.08 -3.27
N ILE A 9 -0.28 -8.75 -3.34
CA ILE A 9 -1.41 -7.87 -3.60
C ILE A 9 -1.35 -7.34 -5.02
N ARG A 10 -2.52 -7.02 -5.58
CA ARG A 10 -2.68 -6.34 -6.86
C ARG A 10 -3.33 -4.99 -6.62
N LEU A 11 -2.79 -3.97 -7.28
CA LEU A 11 -3.37 -2.64 -7.24
C LEU A 11 -4.43 -2.49 -8.34
N GLN A 12 -5.58 -1.95 -7.97
CA GLN A 12 -6.68 -1.62 -8.86
C GLN A 12 -6.83 -0.09 -8.95
N ASP A 13 -6.98 0.40 -10.18
CA ASP A 13 -7.07 1.83 -10.51
C ASP A 13 -5.84 2.65 -10.07
N GLY A 14 -5.86 3.96 -10.37
CA GLY A 14 -4.82 4.90 -9.94
C GLY A 14 -3.43 4.70 -10.58
N PRO A 15 -2.39 5.36 -10.04
CA PRO A 15 -1.04 5.38 -10.62
C PRO A 15 -0.34 4.01 -10.67
N GLY A 16 -0.70 3.11 -9.76
CA GLY A 16 -0.17 1.76 -9.67
C GLY A 16 -1.05 0.69 -10.31
N ALA A 17 -2.10 1.05 -11.05
CA ALA A 17 -3.07 0.10 -11.61
C ALA A 17 -2.40 -1.07 -12.33
N GLY A 18 -2.78 -2.30 -11.96
CA GLY A 18 -2.27 -3.53 -12.57
C GLY A 18 -0.91 -4.01 -12.01
N GLN A 19 -0.22 -3.19 -11.21
CA GLN A 19 1.02 -3.61 -10.56
C GLN A 19 0.73 -4.60 -9.42
N GLN A 20 1.70 -5.49 -9.19
CA GLN A 20 1.66 -6.47 -8.11
C GLN A 20 2.84 -6.27 -7.17
N PHE A 21 2.58 -6.40 -5.88
CA PHE A 21 3.58 -6.24 -4.82
C PHE A 21 3.39 -7.32 -3.78
N HIS A 22 4.47 -7.70 -3.09
CA HIS A 22 4.28 -8.36 -1.80
C HIS A 22 3.63 -7.36 -0.84
N GLU A 23 2.64 -7.82 -0.07
CA GLU A 23 1.89 -6.94 0.84
C GLU A 23 2.84 -6.17 1.76
N GLU A 24 3.82 -6.84 2.36
CA GLU A 24 4.81 -6.21 3.24
C GLU A 24 5.65 -5.14 2.54
N ASP A 25 6.13 -5.40 1.31
CA ASP A 25 6.90 -4.43 0.53
C ASP A 25 6.05 -3.18 0.21
N PHE A 26 4.75 -3.34 0.04
CA PHE A 26 3.84 -2.23 -0.22
C PHE A 26 3.49 -1.46 1.08
N VAL A 27 3.28 -2.17 2.18
CA VAL A 27 3.11 -1.58 3.52
C VAL A 27 4.33 -0.74 3.92
N GLU A 28 5.55 -1.21 3.63
CA GLU A 28 6.77 -0.42 3.86
C GLU A 28 6.81 0.87 3.04
N ARG A 29 6.30 0.86 1.79
CA ARG A 29 6.14 2.09 0.99
C ARG A 29 5.15 3.06 1.62
N ILE A 30 4.03 2.56 2.14
CA ILE A 30 3.05 3.37 2.87
C ILE A 30 3.70 4.00 4.10
N ARG A 31 4.46 3.23 4.89
CA ARG A 31 5.21 3.75 6.05
C ARG A 31 6.24 4.81 5.65
N ALA A 32 6.96 4.60 4.56
CA ALA A 32 7.89 5.61 4.04
C ALA A 32 7.15 6.88 3.64
N ALA A 33 6.00 6.75 2.97
CA ALA A 33 5.15 7.88 2.58
C ALA A 33 4.57 8.64 3.78
N GLN A 34 4.13 7.93 4.82
CA GLN A 34 3.68 8.52 6.09
C GLN A 34 4.79 9.33 6.77
N ARG A 35 6.03 8.80 6.79
CA ARG A 35 7.20 9.49 7.37
C ARG A 35 7.58 10.78 6.62
N ILE A 36 7.44 10.77 5.30
CA ILE A 36 7.81 11.92 4.44
C ILE A 36 6.69 12.98 4.40
N GLY A 37 5.47 12.63 4.80
CA GLY A 37 4.40 13.59 5.05
C GLY A 37 3.79 14.22 3.78
N ARG A 38 3.98 13.64 2.59
CA ARG A 38 3.35 14.14 1.36
C ARG A 38 2.81 13.03 0.46
N THR A 39 1.52 13.14 0.14
CA THR A 39 0.89 12.57 -1.06
C THR A 39 1.30 13.39 -2.29
N VAL A 40 2.56 13.28 -2.74
CA VAL A 40 2.95 13.82 -4.06
C VAL A 40 2.65 12.75 -5.11
N PRO A 41 1.97 13.09 -6.23
CA PRO A 41 1.66 12.14 -7.30
C PRO A 41 2.87 11.38 -7.87
N ASP A 42 4.06 11.99 -7.81
CA ASP A 42 5.31 11.47 -8.38
C ASP A 42 6.25 10.80 -7.35
N ALA A 43 5.83 10.68 -6.08
CA ALA A 43 6.65 10.09 -5.01
C ALA A 43 5.96 8.88 -4.37
N ALA A 44 6.62 8.23 -3.40
CA ALA A 44 6.04 7.17 -2.57
C ALA A 44 4.67 7.53 -1.94
N GLY A 45 4.33 8.83 -1.89
CA GLY A 45 3.06 9.40 -1.47
C GLY A 45 1.81 8.83 -2.14
N TRP A 46 1.90 8.32 -3.38
CA TRP A 46 0.74 7.69 -4.00
C TRP A 46 0.33 6.40 -3.27
N ALA A 47 1.25 5.68 -2.61
CA ALA A 47 0.89 4.45 -1.90
C ALA A 47 -0.19 4.69 -0.82
N LEU A 48 -0.24 5.91 -0.25
CA LEU A 48 -1.26 6.33 0.72
C LEU A 48 -2.67 6.35 0.12
N GLY A 49 -2.79 6.49 -1.20
CA GLY A 49 -4.04 6.53 -1.93
C GLY A 49 -4.74 5.18 -2.08
N TYR A 50 -4.08 4.07 -1.75
CA TYR A 50 -4.62 2.73 -1.91
C TYR A 50 -5.24 2.21 -0.61
N GLU A 51 -6.50 1.83 -0.65
CA GLU A 51 -7.20 1.23 0.48
C GLU A 51 -6.83 -0.25 0.63
N ARG A 52 -6.45 -0.66 1.85
CA ARG A 52 -6.26 -2.07 2.19
C ARG A 52 -7.64 -2.73 2.36
N PRO A 53 -7.97 -3.78 1.60
CA PRO A 53 -9.26 -4.44 1.74
C PRO A 53 -9.33 -5.17 3.08
N ARG A 54 -10.54 -5.31 3.65
CA ARG A 54 -10.76 -6.13 4.85
C ARG A 54 -10.52 -7.62 4.59
N GLN A 55 -10.74 -8.08 3.36
CA GLN A 55 -10.49 -9.44 2.90
C GLN A 55 -10.06 -9.43 1.43
N GLY A 56 -9.11 -10.29 1.08
CA GLY A 56 -8.61 -10.46 -0.28
C GLY A 56 -7.31 -9.70 -0.58
N HIS A 57 -6.91 -9.72 -1.86
CA HIS A 57 -5.58 -9.29 -2.30
C HIS A 57 -5.59 -8.07 -3.24
N ILE A 58 -6.74 -7.40 -3.40
CA ILE A 58 -6.88 -6.26 -4.31
C ILE A 58 -6.99 -4.97 -3.51
N TRP A 59 -6.02 -4.08 -3.69
CA TRP A 59 -6.01 -2.75 -3.06
C TRP A 59 -6.50 -1.72 -4.06
N ILE A 60 -7.47 -0.91 -3.66
CA ILE A 60 -8.21 -0.02 -4.58
C ILE A 60 -7.75 1.42 -4.39
N TRP A 61 -7.46 2.11 -5.48
CA TRP A 61 -7.17 3.54 -5.44
C TRP A 61 -8.39 4.36 -5.05
N ARG A 62 -8.26 5.17 -4.00
CA ARG A 62 -9.28 6.14 -3.56
C ARG A 62 -8.90 7.58 -3.85
N GLY A 63 -7.64 7.86 -4.19
CA GLY A 63 -7.16 9.23 -4.44
C GLY A 63 -7.04 10.10 -3.19
N VAL A 64 -7.34 9.55 -2.01
CA VAL A 64 -7.23 10.19 -0.71
C VAL A 64 -6.35 9.34 0.21
N ASN A 65 -5.74 9.95 1.23
CA ASN A 65 -4.96 9.19 2.20
C ASN A 65 -5.86 8.21 2.99
N CYS A 66 -5.75 6.92 2.68
CA CYS A 66 -6.50 5.84 3.34
C CYS A 66 -5.81 5.36 4.64
N HIS A 67 -4.62 5.89 4.95
CA HIS A 67 -3.77 5.47 6.06
C HIS A 67 -3.41 6.67 6.95
N PRO A 68 -4.39 7.18 7.74
CA PRO A 68 -4.20 8.38 8.55
C PRO A 68 -3.28 8.17 9.78
N GLY A 69 -2.94 6.94 10.11
CA GLY A 69 -2.04 6.58 11.21
C GLY A 69 -1.11 5.42 10.83
N PRO A 70 -0.08 5.13 11.65
CA PRO A 70 0.93 4.12 11.34
C PRO A 70 0.28 2.78 11.01
N ILE A 71 0.58 2.24 9.82
CA ILE A 71 0.06 0.95 9.38
C ILE A 71 0.89 -0.20 9.98
N GLU A 72 0.24 -1.10 10.70
CA GLU A 72 0.86 -2.31 11.26
C GLU A 72 0.82 -3.48 10.28
N PRO A 73 1.82 -4.40 10.32
CA PRO A 73 1.79 -5.59 9.49
C PRO A 73 0.78 -6.58 10.10
N GLY A 74 -0.16 -7.08 9.29
CA GLY A 74 -0.94 -8.27 9.63
C GLY A 74 -1.91 -8.20 10.82
N ALA A 75 -2.99 -7.42 10.72
CA ALA A 75 -4.21 -7.78 11.45
C ALA A 75 -4.98 -8.83 10.61
N SER A 76 -4.60 -10.10 10.76
CA SER A 76 -5.48 -11.23 10.48
C SER A 76 -6.42 -11.44 11.66
#